data_AF-A0A5E7Z246-F1
#
_entry.id   AF-A0A5E7Z246-F1
#
_cell.length_a   1.000
_cell.length_b   1.000
_cell.length_c   1.000
_cell.angle_alpha   90.00
_cell.angle_beta   90.00
_cell.angle_gamma   90.00
#
_symmetry.space_group_name_H-M   'P 1'
#
loop_
_entity.id
_entity.type
_entity.pdbx_description
1 polymer ?
#
loop_
_entity_poly.entity_id
_entity_poly.type
_entity_poly.pdbx_seq_one_letter_code
_entity_poly.pdbx_strand_id
1 'polypeptide(L)'
;MKNRALLFCIFSLGSQVSWSQNAEKLNEKIEDWYFGTIVMTSGDVIECDFAYNPLTIEGLLQFSYEGVNYTAGPSKISSFGFFDEERGTYRKFQSFPVYSEVTEMTNEIFMEILHETQFISLVGRKTTGLKPGYGFNANAVITQKNVIKGYERYFIDMATARLHEMTKKEFFKLTSDKKPEIKSFMKEEHVQLNESADFIKLMEYYASLK
;
A
#
# COMPACT_ATOMS: atom_id res chain seq x y z
N MET A 1 -19.90 0.11 -70.28
CA MET A 1 -20.83 0.77 -69.35
C MET A 1 -20.42 0.36 -67.94
N LYS A 2 -20.08 1.33 -67.08
CA LYS A 2 -19.34 1.12 -65.84
C LYS A 2 -20.27 0.96 -64.62
N ASN A 3 -19.94 -0.04 -63.80
CA ASN A 3 -20.51 -0.39 -62.50
C ASN A 3 -20.55 0.80 -61.52
N ARG A 4 -21.62 0.89 -60.72
CA ARG A 4 -21.62 1.60 -59.43
C ARG A 4 -22.37 0.77 -58.39
N ALA A 5 -21.58 0.03 -57.60
CA ALA A 5 -22.00 -0.52 -56.32
C ALA A 5 -21.94 0.60 -55.29
N LEU A 6 -23.05 0.82 -54.57
CA LEU A 6 -23.15 1.77 -53.47
C LEU A 6 -22.70 1.03 -52.19
N LEU A 7 -21.47 1.28 -51.73
CA LEU A 7 -20.96 0.77 -50.47
C LEU A 7 -21.27 1.81 -49.38
N PHE A 8 -22.23 1.51 -48.49
CA PHE A 8 -22.52 2.33 -47.31
C PHE A 8 -21.51 1.95 -46.22
N CYS A 9 -20.47 2.78 -46.02
CA CYS A 9 -19.57 2.66 -44.87
C CYS A 9 -20.27 3.19 -43.62
N ILE A 10 -20.52 2.28 -42.68
CA ILE A 10 -20.95 2.55 -41.31
C ILE A 10 -19.78 3.21 -40.59
N PHE A 11 -19.87 4.51 -40.30
CA PHE A 11 -18.99 5.19 -39.35
C PHE A 11 -19.49 4.89 -37.93
N SER A 12 -19.01 3.80 -37.33
CA SER A 12 -19.03 3.64 -35.89
C SER A 12 -17.94 4.55 -35.30
N LEU A 13 -18.32 5.78 -34.94
CA LEU A 13 -17.57 6.62 -34.01
C LEU A 13 -17.58 5.93 -32.65
N GLY A 14 -16.65 4.99 -32.49
CA GLY A 14 -16.39 4.27 -31.26
C GLY A 14 -15.96 5.26 -30.18
N SER A 15 -16.72 5.25 -29.09
CA SER A 15 -16.45 5.84 -27.79
C SER A 15 -15.00 5.61 -27.34
N GLN A 16 -14.15 6.61 -27.54
CA GLN A 16 -12.78 6.69 -27.01
C GLN A 16 -12.66 7.93 -26.10
N VAL A 17 -13.61 8.15 -25.20
CA VAL A 17 -13.54 9.24 -24.21
C VAL A 17 -14.15 8.79 -22.90
N SER A 18 -13.43 7.95 -22.17
CA SER A 18 -13.79 7.65 -20.77
C SER A 18 -12.59 7.31 -19.88
N TRP A 19 -11.37 7.20 -20.43
CA TRP A 19 -10.17 6.91 -19.65
C TRP A 19 -9.37 8.17 -19.23
N SER A 20 -9.54 9.32 -19.89
CA SER A 20 -8.79 10.55 -19.54
C SER A 20 -9.31 11.27 -18.30
N GLN A 21 -10.63 11.29 -18.09
CA GLN A 21 -11.26 12.04 -16.99
C GLN A 21 -10.96 11.46 -15.60
N ASN A 22 -10.63 10.17 -15.51
CA ASN A 22 -10.27 9.53 -14.24
C ASN A 22 -8.79 9.74 -13.87
N ALA A 23 -7.89 9.81 -14.85
CA ALA A 23 -6.47 10.10 -14.62
C ALA A 23 -6.24 11.52 -14.10
N GLU A 24 -7.01 12.49 -14.60
CA GLU A 24 -6.91 13.90 -14.21
C GLU A 24 -7.40 14.14 -12.77
N LYS A 25 -8.44 13.43 -12.31
CA LYS A 25 -8.91 13.48 -10.90
C LYS A 25 -8.00 12.75 -9.91
N LEU A 26 -7.17 11.81 -10.36
CA LEU A 26 -6.17 11.12 -9.53
C LEU A 26 -4.88 11.93 -9.34
N ASN A 27 -4.56 12.85 -10.26
CA ASN A 27 -3.40 13.73 -10.19
C ASN A 27 -3.53 14.85 -9.15
N GLU A 28 -4.73 15.15 -8.65
CA GLU A 28 -4.96 16.31 -7.77
C GLU A 28 -4.38 16.13 -6.35
N LYS A 29 -3.78 14.98 -6.02
CA LYS A 29 -3.22 14.74 -4.68
C LYS A 29 -2.05 13.76 -4.65
N ILE A 30 -1.06 14.06 -5.46
CA ILE A 30 0.27 13.50 -5.27
C ILE A 30 0.93 14.33 -4.17
N GLU A 31 1.10 13.71 -3.00
CA GLU A 31 1.79 14.31 -1.86
C GLU A 31 3.30 14.25 -2.17
N ASP A 32 3.88 15.42 -2.46
CA ASP A 32 5.29 15.75 -2.61
C ASP A 32 6.16 14.89 -3.56
N TRP A 33 7.22 15.50 -4.10
CA TRP A 33 8.26 14.77 -4.82
C TRP A 33 9.40 14.47 -3.86
N TYR A 34 9.88 13.23 -3.91
CA TYR A 34 10.96 12.72 -3.09
C TYR A 34 12.07 12.19 -3.97
N PHE A 35 13.32 12.42 -3.57
CA PHE A 35 14.46 11.74 -4.15
C PHE A 35 14.74 10.44 -3.37
N GLY A 36 14.90 9.33 -4.09
CA GLY A 36 15.21 8.06 -3.45
C GLY A 36 15.38 6.92 -4.43
N THR A 37 15.18 5.70 -3.94
CA THR A 37 15.45 4.48 -4.71
C THR A 37 14.16 3.69 -4.94
N ILE A 38 13.97 3.22 -6.18
CA ILE A 38 12.91 2.30 -6.59
C ILE A 38 13.56 1.00 -7.03
N VAL A 39 13.07 -0.13 -6.52
CA VAL A 39 13.47 -1.48 -6.93
C VAL A 39 12.31 -2.07 -7.73
N MET A 40 12.53 -2.33 -9.01
CA MET A 40 11.56 -2.91 -9.92
C MET A 40 11.38 -4.41 -9.65
N THR A 41 10.25 -5.00 -10.06
CA THR A 41 10.05 -6.45 -9.97
C THR A 41 10.99 -7.25 -10.88
N SER A 42 11.60 -6.60 -11.88
CA SER A 42 12.69 -7.14 -12.70
C SER A 42 14.02 -7.28 -11.94
N GLY A 43 14.16 -6.62 -10.78
CA GLY A 43 15.41 -6.49 -10.03
C GLY A 43 16.20 -5.22 -10.35
N ASP A 44 15.77 -4.42 -11.33
CA ASP A 44 16.41 -3.14 -11.65
C ASP A 44 16.26 -2.16 -10.48
N VAL A 45 17.32 -1.40 -10.22
CA VAL A 45 17.35 -0.38 -9.17
C VAL A 45 17.50 0.99 -9.83
N ILE A 46 16.56 1.88 -9.54
CA ILE A 46 16.48 3.22 -10.12
C ILE A 46 16.57 4.24 -8.99
N GLU A 47 17.55 5.14 -9.07
CA GLU A 47 17.61 6.33 -8.21
C GLU A 47 17.03 7.52 -8.98
N CYS A 48 15.96 8.11 -8.46
CA CYS A 48 15.27 9.20 -9.15
C CYS A 48 14.37 10.01 -8.20
N ASP A 49 13.88 11.13 -8.73
CA ASP A 49 12.73 11.81 -8.17
C ASP A 49 11.45 11.04 -8.48
N PHE A 50 10.65 10.81 -7.45
CA PHE A 50 9.35 10.17 -7.56
C PHE A 50 8.34 10.76 -6.60
N ALA A 51 7.08 10.48 -6.88
CA ALA A 51 5.98 10.94 -6.07
C ALA A 51 5.02 9.78 -5.80
N TYR A 52 4.62 9.62 -4.53
CA TYR A 52 3.82 8.48 -4.08
C TYR A 52 2.40 8.92 -3.73
N ASN A 53 1.42 8.30 -4.39
CA ASN A 53 0.01 8.48 -4.07
C ASN A 53 -0.51 7.27 -3.27
N PRO A 54 -0.67 7.38 -1.94
CA PRO A 54 -1.21 6.32 -1.11
C PRO A 54 -2.75 6.21 -1.14
N LEU A 55 -3.44 7.13 -1.82
CA LEU A 55 -4.91 7.21 -1.80
C LEU A 55 -5.58 6.21 -2.75
N THR A 56 -4.83 5.58 -3.65
CA THR A 56 -5.33 4.44 -4.41
C THR A 56 -5.28 3.16 -3.58
N ILE A 57 -6.13 2.19 -3.93
CA ILE A 57 -6.25 0.93 -3.19
C ILE A 57 -4.93 0.13 -3.19
N GLU A 58 -4.10 0.27 -4.21
CA GLU A 58 -2.79 -0.38 -4.29
C GLU A 58 -1.61 0.55 -3.99
N GLY A 59 -1.83 1.86 -4.10
CA GLY A 59 -0.78 2.88 -4.15
C GLY A 59 -0.21 3.02 -5.57
N LEU A 60 0.18 4.25 -5.95
CA LEU A 60 0.77 4.54 -7.26
C LEU A 60 2.04 5.36 -7.09
N LEU A 61 3.09 5.02 -7.84
CA LEU A 61 4.30 5.82 -7.96
C LEU A 61 4.34 6.47 -9.34
N GLN A 62 4.68 7.76 -9.36
CA GLN A 62 5.09 8.47 -10.56
C GLN A 62 6.57 8.81 -10.43
N PHE A 63 7.37 8.56 -11.46
CA PHE A 63 8.81 8.82 -11.41
C PHE A 63 9.36 9.17 -12.79
N SER A 64 10.49 9.88 -12.84
CA SER A 64 11.19 10.20 -14.08
C SER A 64 12.48 9.41 -14.20
N TYR A 65 12.69 8.73 -15.32
CA TYR A 65 13.91 7.97 -15.60
C TYR A 65 14.30 8.17 -17.06
N GLU A 66 15.57 8.52 -17.31
CA GLU A 66 16.10 8.83 -18.66
C GLU A 66 15.26 9.88 -19.44
N GLY A 67 14.66 10.84 -18.73
CA GLY A 67 13.82 11.89 -19.31
C GLY A 67 12.41 11.43 -19.70
N VAL A 68 12.02 10.21 -19.35
CA VAL A 68 10.68 9.67 -19.54
C VAL A 68 9.96 9.56 -18.21
N ASN A 69 8.69 10.00 -18.18
CA ASN A 69 7.85 9.88 -16.98
C ASN A 69 7.08 8.56 -17.00
N TYR A 70 7.16 7.84 -15.89
CA TYR A 70 6.52 6.56 -15.67
C TYR A 70 5.46 6.65 -14.58
N THR A 71 4.46 5.79 -14.66
CA THR A 71 3.50 5.55 -13.57
C THR A 71 3.38 4.05 -13.37
N ALA A 72 3.62 3.59 -12.15
CA ALA A 72 3.65 2.17 -11.84
C ALA A 72 3.03 1.90 -10.47
N GLY A 73 2.31 0.78 -10.39
CA GLY A 73 1.80 0.24 -9.13
C GLY A 73 2.67 -0.93 -8.62
N PRO A 74 2.23 -1.57 -7.53
CA PRO A 74 2.92 -2.67 -6.87
C PRO A 74 3.33 -3.84 -7.80
N SER A 75 2.51 -4.14 -8.82
CA SER A 75 2.80 -5.20 -9.81
C SER A 75 4.08 -5.01 -10.63
N LYS A 76 4.67 -3.81 -10.62
CA LYS A 76 5.91 -3.48 -11.35
C LYS A 76 7.05 -3.03 -10.45
N ILE A 77 6.77 -2.71 -9.20
CA ILE A 77 7.74 -2.19 -8.24
C ILE A 77 7.78 -3.16 -7.06
N SER A 78 8.93 -3.72 -6.76
CA SER A 78 9.12 -4.57 -5.57
C SER A 78 9.16 -3.73 -4.29
N SER A 79 9.92 -2.64 -4.29
CA SER A 79 10.03 -1.73 -3.15
C SER A 79 10.48 -0.34 -3.57
N PHE A 80 10.30 0.64 -2.70
CA PHE A 80 10.90 1.97 -2.86
C PHE A 80 11.21 2.57 -1.49
N GLY A 81 12.09 3.56 -1.45
CA GLY A 81 12.39 4.25 -0.21
C GLY A 81 12.99 5.64 -0.43
N PHE A 82 12.81 6.50 0.57
CA PHE A 82 13.26 7.88 0.56
C PHE A 82 13.48 8.38 1.99
N PHE A 83 14.28 9.43 2.12
CA PHE A 83 14.41 10.14 3.40
C PHE A 83 13.28 11.15 3.55
N ASP A 84 12.47 11.01 4.59
CA ASP A 84 11.39 11.92 4.93
C ASP A 84 11.95 13.03 5.84
N GLU A 85 12.21 14.19 5.24
CA GLU A 85 12.83 15.33 5.94
C GLU A 85 11.98 15.86 7.10
N GLU A 86 10.64 15.83 6.97
CA GLU A 86 9.74 16.29 8.03
C GLU A 86 9.84 15.41 9.29
N ARG A 87 10.03 14.10 9.07
CA ARG A 87 10.14 13.12 10.16
C ARG A 87 11.58 12.83 10.58
N GLY A 88 12.56 13.27 9.79
CA GLY A 88 13.98 12.96 9.99
C GLY A 88 14.28 11.45 9.95
N THR A 89 13.55 10.69 9.12
CA THR A 89 13.68 9.22 9.08
C THR A 89 13.65 8.69 7.64
N TYR A 90 14.33 7.58 7.40
CA TYR A 90 14.23 6.86 6.14
C TYR A 90 12.99 5.99 6.13
N ARG A 91 12.15 6.14 5.10
CA ARG A 91 10.91 5.38 4.93
C ARG A 91 11.09 4.39 3.79
N LYS A 92 10.73 3.14 4.04
CA LYS A 92 10.78 2.05 3.07
C LYS A 92 9.37 1.53 2.87
N PHE A 93 9.02 1.31 1.61
CA PHE A 93 7.76 0.72 1.20
C PHE A 93 8.02 -0.52 0.37
N GLN A 94 7.17 -1.52 0.51
CA GLN A 94 7.29 -2.78 -0.21
C GLN A 94 5.94 -3.25 -0.71
N SER A 95 5.95 -3.89 -1.88
CA SER A 95 4.78 -4.54 -2.46
C SER A 95 4.51 -5.85 -1.77
N PHE A 96 3.30 -6.00 -1.23
CA PHE A 96 2.86 -7.23 -0.59
C PHE A 96 1.60 -7.78 -1.26
N PRO A 97 1.55 -9.09 -1.53
CA PRO A 97 0.33 -9.73 -1.98
C PRO A 97 -0.67 -9.80 -0.81
N VAL A 98 -1.84 -9.20 -0.99
CA VAL A 98 -2.92 -9.22 0.00
C VAL A 98 -4.16 -9.83 -0.62
N TYR A 99 -4.66 -10.89 0.02
CA TYR A 99 -5.90 -11.53 -0.36
C TYR A 99 -7.10 -10.69 0.10
N SER A 100 -7.98 -10.33 -0.83
CA SER A 100 -9.26 -9.70 -0.53
C SER A 100 -10.36 -10.75 -0.55
N GLU A 101 -11.04 -10.91 0.59
CA GLU A 101 -12.23 -11.77 0.68
C GLU A 101 -13.39 -11.24 -0.17
N VAL A 102 -13.49 -9.92 -0.36
CA VAL A 102 -14.58 -9.28 -1.12
C VAL A 102 -14.48 -9.58 -2.61
N THR A 103 -13.26 -9.51 -3.15
CA THR A 103 -13.04 -9.73 -4.58
C THR A 103 -12.56 -11.15 -4.90
N GLU A 104 -12.29 -11.98 -3.89
CA GLU A 104 -11.68 -13.31 -4.00
C GLU A 104 -10.38 -13.31 -4.82
N MET A 105 -9.63 -12.20 -4.75
CA MET A 105 -8.41 -11.98 -5.52
C MET A 105 -7.28 -11.54 -4.62
N THR A 106 -6.06 -11.93 -4.98
CA THR A 106 -4.83 -11.41 -4.38
C THR A 106 -4.38 -10.21 -5.19
N ASN A 107 -4.29 -9.05 -4.54
CA ASN A 107 -3.77 -7.83 -5.15
C ASN A 107 -2.49 -7.43 -4.43
N GLU A 108 -1.50 -6.96 -5.18
CA GLU A 108 -0.31 -6.38 -4.58
C GLU A 108 -0.59 -4.95 -4.15
N ILE A 109 -0.22 -4.61 -2.92
CA ILE A 109 -0.37 -3.27 -2.37
C ILE A 109 0.94 -2.79 -1.75
N PHE A 110 1.24 -1.50 -1.90
CA PHE A 110 2.37 -0.91 -1.18
C PHE A 110 2.05 -0.77 0.31
N MET A 111 2.97 -1.23 1.15
CA MET A 111 2.95 -0.98 2.60
C MET A 111 4.28 -0.40 3.06
N GLU A 112 4.21 0.53 4.01
CA GLU A 112 5.36 1.08 4.71
C GLU A 112 5.88 0.05 5.71
N ILE A 113 7.19 -0.25 5.66
CA ILE A 113 7.85 -1.08 6.67
C ILE A 113 8.14 -0.20 7.89
N LEU A 114 7.47 -0.49 9.01
CA LEU A 114 7.66 0.25 10.26
C LEU A 114 8.74 -0.38 11.14
N HIS A 115 8.81 -1.71 11.14
CA HIS A 115 9.85 -2.47 11.83
C HIS A 115 9.90 -3.90 11.28
N GLU A 116 11.07 -4.51 11.20
CA GLU A 116 11.24 -5.84 10.63
C GLU A 116 12.17 -6.69 11.48
N THR A 117 11.78 -7.94 11.70
CA THR A 117 12.60 -8.99 12.29
C THR A 117 12.65 -10.19 11.34
N GLN A 118 13.47 -11.19 11.65
CA GLN A 118 13.54 -12.43 10.86
C GLN A 118 12.22 -13.26 10.86
N PHE A 119 11.26 -12.97 11.74
CA PHE A 119 10.02 -13.74 11.87
C PHE A 119 8.74 -12.93 11.61
N ILE A 120 8.73 -11.66 11.99
CA ILE A 120 7.56 -10.80 11.90
C ILE A 120 8.00 -9.44 11.37
N SER A 121 7.25 -8.90 10.41
CA SER A 121 7.35 -7.50 9.99
C SER A 121 6.11 -6.73 10.45
N LEU A 122 6.31 -5.55 11.01
CA LEU A 122 5.25 -4.59 11.33
C LEU A 122 5.20 -3.59 10.18
N VAL A 123 4.04 -3.53 9.53
CA VAL A 123 3.82 -2.69 8.36
C VAL A 123 2.65 -1.76 8.57
N GLY A 124 2.66 -0.65 7.85
CA GLY A 124 1.66 0.40 7.93
C GLY A 124 1.20 0.88 6.57
N ARG A 125 -0.03 1.40 6.50
CA ARG A 125 -0.57 1.98 5.28
C ARG A 125 -1.56 3.09 5.59
N LYS A 126 -1.48 4.18 4.82
CA LYS A 126 -2.53 5.20 4.76
C LYS A 126 -3.74 4.61 4.02
N THR A 127 -4.92 4.66 4.65
CA THR A 127 -6.18 4.24 4.04
C THR A 127 -7.13 5.42 3.90
N THR A 128 -8.05 5.32 2.95
CA THR A 128 -9.12 6.29 2.77
C THR A 128 -10.45 5.56 2.75
N GLY A 129 -11.34 5.92 3.67
CA GLY A 129 -12.72 5.45 3.69
C GLY A 129 -13.71 6.57 3.40
N LEU A 130 -14.98 6.25 3.20
CA LEU A 130 -16.05 7.24 3.18
C LEU A 130 -16.62 7.43 4.59
N LYS A 131 -17.02 8.66 4.92
CA LYS A 131 -17.76 8.93 6.16
C LYS A 131 -19.06 8.11 6.19
N PRO A 132 -19.44 7.54 7.35
CA PRO A 132 -20.74 6.90 7.52
C PRO A 132 -21.88 7.82 7.07
N GLY A 133 -22.83 7.29 6.28
CA GLY A 133 -23.97 8.05 5.75
C GLY A 133 -23.81 8.60 4.31
N TYR A 134 -22.63 8.48 3.70
CA TYR A 134 -22.37 8.88 2.31
C TYR A 134 -22.29 7.70 1.31
N GLY A 135 -22.58 6.47 1.75
CA GLY A 135 -22.58 5.27 0.92
C GLY A 135 -23.95 4.95 0.33
N PHE A 136 -24.00 4.62 -0.96
CA PHE A 136 -25.15 4.09 -1.73
C PHE A 136 -26.22 5.06 -2.25
N ASN A 137 -25.86 6.31 -2.56
CA ASN A 137 -26.69 7.10 -3.47
C ASN A 137 -25.92 7.32 -4.78
N ALA A 138 -26.44 6.83 -5.90
CA ALA A 138 -25.79 6.93 -7.22
C ALA A 138 -25.52 8.38 -7.68
N ASN A 139 -26.13 9.36 -6.99
CA ASN A 139 -25.98 10.80 -7.22
C ASN A 139 -25.16 11.51 -6.13
N ALA A 140 -24.59 10.79 -5.15
CA ALA A 140 -23.77 11.40 -4.12
C ALA A 140 -22.42 11.79 -4.71
N VAL A 141 -22.23 13.08 -4.96
CA VAL A 141 -20.92 13.63 -5.32
C VAL A 141 -19.96 13.33 -4.18
N ILE A 142 -19.01 12.42 -4.42
CA ILE A 142 -17.90 12.15 -3.50
C ILE A 142 -17.04 13.41 -3.47
N THR A 143 -17.26 14.25 -2.46
CA THR A 143 -16.40 15.42 -2.19
C THR A 143 -15.30 15.04 -1.21
N GLN A 144 -14.15 15.70 -1.27
CA GLN A 144 -13.02 15.46 -0.35
C GLN A 144 -13.40 15.57 1.15
N LYS A 145 -14.47 16.32 1.48
CA LYS A 145 -15.00 16.43 2.84
C LYS A 145 -15.56 15.13 3.41
N ASN A 146 -15.84 14.15 2.55
CA ASN A 146 -16.46 12.88 2.89
C ASN A 146 -15.47 11.72 2.99
N VAL A 147 -14.16 11.99 2.83
CA VAL A 147 -13.11 10.98 2.97
C VAL A 147 -12.56 10.99 4.39
N ILE A 148 -12.57 9.83 5.06
CA ILE A 148 -11.86 9.60 6.32
C ILE A 148 -10.47 9.08 5.95
N LYS A 149 -9.42 9.81 6.33
CA LYS A 149 -8.05 9.31 6.28
C LYS A 149 -7.80 8.44 7.52
N GLY A 150 -7.39 7.20 7.29
CA GLY A 150 -6.95 6.25 8.31
C GLY A 150 -5.47 5.92 8.14
N TYR A 151 -4.89 5.34 9.19
CA TYR A 151 -3.60 4.68 9.10
C TYR A 151 -3.73 3.31 9.75
N GLU A 152 -3.72 2.27 8.93
CA GLU A 152 -3.85 0.89 9.37
C GLU A 152 -2.47 0.27 9.54
N ARG A 153 -2.36 -0.66 10.47
CA ARG A 153 -1.13 -1.38 10.77
C ARG A 153 -1.41 -2.86 10.88
N TYR A 154 -0.43 -3.63 10.43
CA TYR A 154 -0.54 -5.08 10.31
C TYR A 154 0.78 -5.75 10.71
N PHE A 155 0.68 -6.99 11.18
CA PHE A 155 1.82 -7.90 11.20
C PHE A 155 1.85 -8.70 9.90
N ILE A 156 3.04 -8.96 9.41
CA ILE A 156 3.31 -9.95 8.38
C ILE A 156 4.09 -11.08 9.02
N ASP A 157 3.56 -12.29 8.91
CA ASP A 157 4.31 -13.52 9.21
C ASP A 157 5.31 -13.77 8.08
N MET A 158 6.61 -13.67 8.38
CA MET A 158 7.66 -13.83 7.36
C MET A 158 7.76 -15.26 6.83
N ALA A 159 7.24 -16.26 7.55
CA ALA A 159 7.22 -17.65 7.09
C ALA A 159 6.08 -17.94 6.11
N THR A 160 4.94 -17.26 6.25
CA THR A 160 3.72 -17.54 5.45
C THR A 160 3.31 -16.39 4.53
N ALA A 161 3.96 -15.23 4.63
CA ALA A 161 3.59 -13.98 3.98
C ALA A 161 2.14 -13.54 4.24
N ARG A 162 1.53 -13.99 5.35
CA ARG A 162 0.16 -13.66 5.70
C ARG A 162 0.10 -12.37 6.50
N LEU A 163 -0.89 -11.55 6.15
CA LEU A 163 -1.22 -10.32 6.85
C LEU A 163 -2.13 -10.61 8.04
N HIS A 164 -1.83 -9.99 9.17
CA HIS A 164 -2.60 -10.09 10.41
C HIS A 164 -2.86 -8.69 10.95
N GLU A 165 -4.05 -8.42 11.48
CA GLU A 165 -4.33 -7.16 12.16
C GLU A 165 -3.36 -6.93 13.32
N MET A 166 -2.95 -5.67 13.54
CA MET A 166 -2.08 -5.30 14.67
C MET A 166 -2.86 -5.34 16.00
N THR A 167 -3.20 -6.55 16.46
CA THR A 167 -3.91 -6.82 17.71
C THR A 167 -3.11 -7.74 18.61
N LYS A 168 -3.32 -7.62 19.92
CA LYS A 168 -2.74 -8.52 20.93
C LYS A 168 -3.05 -10.00 20.65
N LYS A 169 -4.25 -10.28 20.15
CA LYS A 169 -4.69 -11.65 19.84
C LYS A 169 -3.86 -12.24 18.70
N GLU A 170 -3.72 -11.53 17.59
CA GLU A 170 -2.96 -12.01 16.44
C GLU A 170 -1.45 -12.07 16.75
N PHE A 171 -0.92 -11.10 17.51
CA PHE A 171 0.48 -11.15 17.97
C PHE A 171 0.79 -12.46 18.73
N PHE A 172 -0.04 -12.82 19.72
CA PHE A 172 0.17 -14.06 20.48
C PHE A 172 -0.08 -15.34 19.68
N LYS A 173 -0.77 -15.26 18.54
CA LYS A 173 -0.91 -16.38 17.61
C LYS A 173 0.38 -16.59 16.84
N LEU A 174 0.99 -15.50 16.35
CA LEU A 174 2.29 -15.51 15.66
C LEU A 174 3.45 -15.94 16.56
N THR A 175 3.38 -15.65 17.86
CA THR A 175 4.42 -15.98 18.84
C THR A 175 3.99 -17.06 19.83
N SER A 176 3.16 -18.00 19.38
CA SER A 176 2.50 -18.96 20.27
C SER A 176 3.46 -19.94 20.95
N ASP A 177 4.60 -20.24 20.32
CA ASP A 177 5.67 -21.12 20.78
C ASP A 177 6.52 -20.53 21.92
N LYS A 178 6.56 -19.20 22.06
CA LYS A 178 7.29 -18.47 23.12
C LYS A 178 6.38 -17.63 24.02
N LYS A 179 5.09 -17.98 24.05
CA LYS A 179 4.05 -17.23 24.76
C LYS A 179 4.31 -17.07 26.26
N PRO A 180 4.77 -18.10 27.01
CA PRO A 180 5.10 -17.93 28.43
C PRO A 180 6.19 -16.89 28.68
N GLU A 181 7.28 -16.93 27.91
CA GLU A 181 8.44 -16.04 28.02
C GLU A 181 8.05 -14.60 27.70
N ILE A 182 7.27 -14.40 26.64
CA ILE A 182 6.76 -13.07 26.25
C ILE A 182 5.87 -12.50 27.35
N LYS A 183 4.99 -13.31 27.97
CA LYS A 183 4.14 -12.83 29.07
C LYS A 183 4.93 -12.44 30.31
N SER A 184 5.99 -13.19 30.63
CA SER A 184 6.89 -12.85 31.73
C SER A 184 7.58 -11.52 31.47
N PHE A 185 8.15 -11.34 30.27
CA PHE A 185 8.78 -10.10 29.85
C PHE A 185 7.82 -8.91 29.88
N MET A 186 6.59 -9.07 29.38
CA MET A 186 5.56 -8.03 29.46
C MET A 186 5.26 -7.59 30.90
N LYS A 187 5.27 -8.54 31.85
CA LYS A 187 5.01 -8.24 33.27
C LYS A 187 6.17 -7.48 33.91
N GLU A 188 7.40 -7.88 33.60
CA GLU A 188 8.63 -7.26 34.10
C GLU A 188 8.81 -5.84 33.54
N GLU A 189 8.61 -5.68 32.23
CA GLU A 189 8.83 -4.43 31.50
C GLU A 189 7.58 -3.56 31.38
N HIS A 190 6.49 -3.93 32.07
CA HIS A 190 5.20 -3.22 32.09
C HIS A 190 4.60 -2.91 30.70
N VAL A 191 4.80 -3.80 29.72
CA VAL A 191 4.33 -3.64 28.33
C VAL A 191 2.84 -3.96 28.21
N GLN A 192 2.04 -3.08 27.60
CA GLN A 192 0.58 -3.20 27.57
C GLN A 192 -0.01 -3.68 26.22
N LEU A 193 0.74 -3.53 25.12
CA LEU A 193 0.32 -3.83 23.73
C LEU A 193 -0.79 -2.93 23.20
N ASN A 194 -0.69 -1.64 23.51
CA ASN A 194 -1.65 -0.64 23.02
C ASN A 194 -1.11 0.15 21.82
N GLU A 195 0.21 0.19 21.67
CA GLU A 195 0.88 1.04 20.69
C GLU A 195 1.93 0.25 19.89
N SER A 196 2.32 0.78 18.72
CA SER A 196 3.32 0.14 17.87
C SER A 196 4.67 -0.07 18.56
N ALA A 197 5.08 0.86 19.43
CA ALA A 197 6.32 0.74 20.19
C ALA A 197 6.33 -0.50 21.12
N ASP A 198 5.20 -0.80 21.77
CA ASP A 198 5.06 -2.00 22.59
C ASP A 198 5.23 -3.27 21.74
N PHE A 199 4.59 -3.31 20.57
CA PHE A 199 4.71 -4.46 19.67
C PHE A 199 6.13 -4.63 19.14
N ILE A 200 6.80 -3.53 18.75
CA ILE A 200 8.21 -3.56 18.32
C ILE A 200 9.08 -4.17 19.41
N LYS A 201 8.96 -3.70 20.65
CA LYS A 201 9.73 -4.23 21.78
C LYS A 201 9.50 -5.73 21.98
N LEU A 202 8.27 -6.21 21.84
CA LEU A 202 7.98 -7.64 21.94
C LEU A 202 8.44 -8.45 20.73
N MET A 203 8.41 -7.87 19.52
CA MET A 203 8.94 -8.51 18.31
C MET A 203 10.45 -8.74 18.45
N GLU A 204 11.20 -7.72 18.89
CA GLU A 204 12.64 -7.83 19.15
C GLU A 204 12.95 -8.88 20.23
N TYR A 205 12.20 -8.85 21.33
CA TYR A 205 12.36 -9.85 22.38
C TYR A 205 12.09 -11.27 21.86
N TYR A 206 10.98 -11.48 21.14
CA TYR A 206 10.66 -12.77 20.52
C TYR A 206 11.74 -13.23 19.55
N ALA A 207 12.28 -12.31 18.73
CA ALA A 207 13.38 -12.60 17.81
C ALA A 207 14.65 -13.03 18.55
N SER A 208 14.91 -12.51 19.76
CA SER A 208 16.06 -12.91 20.58
C SER A 208 15.93 -14.29 21.25
N LEU A 209 14.71 -14.85 21.35
CA LEU A 209 14.43 -16.15 21.96
C LEU A 209 14.56 -17.34 20.99
N LYS A 210 14.79 -17.06 19.70
CA LYS A 210 14.92 -18.04 18.62
C LYS A 210 16.31 -18.02 18.04
#